data_AF-A0A8T2HFF1-F1
#
_entry.id   AF-A0A8T2HFF1-F1
#
_cell.length_a   1.000
_cell.length_b   1.000
_cell.length_c   1.000
_cell.angle_alpha   90.00
_cell.angle_beta   90.00
_cell.angle_gamma   90.00
#
_symmetry.space_group_name_H-M   'P 1'
#
loop_
_entity.id
_entity.type
_entity.pdbx_description
1 polymer ?
#
loop_
_entity_poly.entity_id
_entity_poly.type
_entity_poly.pdbx_seq_one_letter_code
_entity_poly.pdbx_strand_id
1 'polypeptide(L)'
;MGASCSAPVSSTIKKNWRDHPPSSYSLKIHNFSQLEKTTSFSGHKYQSRLFSSGDITNVEIKRFDALKMVWGLPKGNECEFGVDVIVAPPLTNWEILSFHDEKLSYPKVTWSVKNFSQWKENECSKPNRFSIGGREWVLKLFPKGNSRAKGKYLSVFLYLADNETLKPDEKIFTQVVVRILNPLGSNHVASRLNYWHKGSNFGYGWCKFLSLDKIRKTYLDKEDTLMIEAEFEVVSATKFSTII
;
A
#
# COMPACT_ATOMS: atom_id res chain seq x y z
N MET A 1 12.40 -72.78 -10.31
CA MET A 1 12.01 -71.50 -9.68
C MET A 1 13.25 -70.93 -9.01
N GLY A 2 13.91 -69.96 -9.66
CA GLY A 2 15.10 -69.30 -9.14
C GLY A 2 14.70 -68.07 -8.33
N ALA A 3 15.25 -67.93 -7.13
CA ALA A 3 15.03 -66.79 -6.26
C ALA A 3 15.68 -65.54 -6.86
N SER A 4 14.89 -64.47 -7.00
CA SER A 4 15.32 -63.15 -7.45
C SER A 4 16.13 -62.46 -6.36
N CYS A 5 17.44 -62.31 -6.56
CA CYS A 5 18.29 -61.44 -5.75
C CYS A 5 18.11 -59.99 -6.21
N SER A 6 17.45 -59.15 -5.41
CA SER A 6 17.42 -57.70 -5.60
C SER A 6 18.75 -57.08 -5.13
N ALA A 7 19.48 -56.44 -6.04
CA ALA A 7 20.67 -55.66 -5.71
C ALA A 7 20.29 -54.39 -4.91
N PRO A 8 21.11 -53.93 -3.95
CA PRO A 8 20.86 -52.68 -3.25
C PRO A 8 21.09 -51.50 -4.22
N VAL A 9 20.06 -50.68 -4.40
CA VAL A 9 20.14 -49.42 -5.14
C VAL A 9 21.05 -48.47 -4.36
N SER A 10 22.25 -48.21 -4.88
CA SER A 10 23.18 -47.25 -4.30
C SER A 10 22.69 -45.83 -4.60
N SER A 11 22.05 -45.18 -3.61
CA SER A 11 21.71 -43.76 -3.69
C SER A 11 22.99 -42.94 -3.56
N THR A 12 23.51 -42.46 -4.70
CA THR A 12 24.68 -41.58 -4.72
C THR A 12 24.24 -40.18 -4.29
N ILE A 13 24.28 -39.89 -2.98
CA ILE A 13 24.08 -38.54 -2.47
C ILE A 13 25.25 -37.67 -2.94
N LYS A 14 25.04 -36.85 -3.97
CA LYS A 14 25.99 -35.79 -4.36
C LYS A 14 25.80 -34.58 -3.45
N LYS A 15 26.79 -34.30 -2.61
CA LYS A 15 26.85 -33.08 -1.79
C LYS A 15 27.72 -32.06 -2.50
N ASN A 16 27.10 -31.05 -3.11
CA ASN A 16 27.81 -29.88 -3.64
C ASN A 16 27.59 -28.71 -2.67
N TRP A 17 28.67 -28.19 -2.10
CA TRP A 17 28.62 -26.99 -1.27
C TRP A 17 28.68 -25.74 -2.16
N ARG A 18 27.94 -24.68 -1.81
CA ARG A 18 28.09 -23.38 -2.48
C ARG A 18 29.31 -22.66 -1.87
N ASP A 19 30.14 -22.06 -2.70
CA ASP A 19 31.35 -21.31 -2.26
C ASP A 19 31.04 -19.95 -1.60
N HIS A 20 29.76 -19.57 -1.49
CA HIS A 20 29.33 -18.23 -1.10
C HIS A 20 28.27 -18.34 0.00
N PRO A 21 28.41 -17.63 1.14
CA PRO A 21 27.37 -17.60 2.15
C PRO A 21 26.11 -16.94 1.58
N PRO A 22 24.92 -17.55 1.75
CA PRO A 22 23.68 -16.93 1.28
C PRO A 22 23.42 -15.68 2.13
N SER A 23 23.40 -14.49 1.53
CA SER A 23 22.78 -13.36 2.20
C SER A 23 21.27 -13.40 1.94
N SER A 24 20.54 -13.63 3.02
CA SER A 24 19.10 -13.80 3.04
C SER A 24 18.42 -12.47 3.35
N TYR A 25 17.49 -12.07 2.49
CA TYR A 25 16.52 -11.02 2.79
C TYR A 25 15.17 -11.68 3.02
N SER A 26 14.56 -11.40 4.17
CA SER A 26 13.24 -11.93 4.50
C SER A 26 12.20 -10.82 4.49
N LEU A 27 11.18 -11.02 3.67
CA LEU A 27 9.95 -10.22 3.69
C LEU A 27 8.87 -11.02 4.38
N LYS A 28 8.38 -10.50 5.50
CA LYS A 28 7.21 -11.06 6.19
C LYS A 28 6.01 -10.16 5.92
N ILE A 29 4.95 -10.74 5.35
CA ILE A 29 3.69 -10.04 5.10
C ILE A 29 2.68 -10.54 6.12
N HIS A 30 2.23 -9.66 7.00
CA HIS A 30 1.04 -9.91 7.81
C HIS A 30 -0.19 -9.51 6.99
N ASN A 31 -1.13 -10.45 6.83
CA ASN A 31 -2.34 -10.34 6.00
C ASN A 31 -2.09 -10.24 4.48
N PHE A 32 -1.76 -11.39 3.87
CA PHE A 32 -1.51 -11.52 2.44
C PHE A 32 -2.74 -11.20 1.56
N SER A 33 -3.95 -11.54 2.02
CA SER A 33 -5.19 -11.29 1.26
C SER A 33 -5.43 -9.79 1.01
N GLN A 34 -5.12 -8.94 1.99
CA GLN A 34 -5.21 -7.49 1.81
C GLN A 34 -4.19 -6.99 0.79
N LEU A 35 -2.95 -7.50 0.82
CA LEU A 35 -1.92 -7.12 -0.15
C LEU A 35 -2.35 -7.41 -1.59
N GLU A 36 -2.88 -8.60 -1.88
CA GLU A 36 -3.37 -8.94 -3.23
C GLU A 36 -4.45 -7.96 -3.72
N LYS A 37 -5.40 -7.60 -2.83
CA LYS A 37 -6.42 -6.58 -3.13
C LYS A 37 -5.77 -5.25 -3.49
N THR A 38 -4.76 -4.78 -2.75
CA THR A 38 -4.09 -3.49 -3.05
C THR A 38 -3.48 -3.44 -4.46
N THR A 39 -2.92 -4.55 -4.92
CA THR A 39 -2.27 -4.66 -6.25
C THR A 39 -3.26 -4.76 -7.41
N SER A 40 -4.52 -5.10 -7.12
CA SER A 40 -5.60 -5.17 -8.11
C SER A 40 -6.20 -3.80 -8.43
N PHE A 41 -6.15 -2.85 -7.48
CA PHE A 41 -6.81 -1.54 -7.61
C PHE A 41 -5.87 -0.38 -7.96
N SER A 42 -4.56 -0.54 -7.78
CA SER A 42 -3.59 0.51 -8.09
C SER A 42 -2.54 -0.06 -9.04
N GLY A 43 -2.28 0.59 -10.16
CA GLY A 43 -1.13 0.26 -11.02
C GLY A 43 0.22 0.36 -10.29
N HIS A 44 0.22 0.86 -9.05
CA HIS A 44 1.34 0.97 -8.14
C HIS A 44 1.43 -0.27 -7.24
N LYS A 45 2.28 -1.21 -7.64
CA LYS A 45 2.52 -2.46 -6.93
C LYS A 45 3.49 -2.24 -5.76
N TYR A 46 3.34 -3.05 -4.71
CA TYR A 46 4.36 -3.10 -3.67
C TYR A 46 5.70 -3.56 -4.27
N GLN A 47 6.76 -2.89 -3.88
CA GLN A 47 8.14 -3.22 -4.22
C GLN A 47 8.92 -3.22 -2.91
N SER A 48 9.72 -4.25 -2.66
CA SER A 48 10.61 -4.26 -1.50
C SER A 48 11.61 -3.10 -1.57
N ARG A 49 12.34 -2.86 -0.49
CA ARG A 49 13.56 -2.06 -0.60
C ARG A 49 14.63 -2.80 -1.41
N LEU A 50 15.65 -2.06 -1.81
CA LEU A 50 16.87 -2.62 -2.38
C LEU A 50 17.66 -3.35 -1.27
N PHE A 51 18.19 -4.52 -1.58
CA PHE A 51 19.05 -5.30 -0.68
C PHE A 51 20.18 -5.98 -1.46
N SER A 52 21.20 -6.47 -0.76
CA SER A 52 22.30 -7.21 -1.36
C SER A 52 22.13 -8.72 -1.14
N SER A 53 22.29 -9.50 -2.20
CA SER A 53 22.27 -10.97 -2.17
C SER A 53 23.59 -11.54 -2.71
N GLY A 54 24.46 -12.06 -1.85
CA GLY A 54 25.84 -12.38 -2.19
C GLY A 54 26.60 -11.15 -2.69
N ASP A 55 27.27 -11.28 -3.83
CA ASP A 55 28.00 -10.18 -4.50
C ASP A 55 27.07 -9.23 -5.30
N ILE A 56 25.78 -9.53 -5.38
CA ILE A 56 24.81 -8.73 -6.13
C ILE A 56 24.26 -7.64 -5.21
N THR A 57 24.51 -6.38 -5.56
CA THR A 57 23.96 -5.21 -4.87
C THR A 57 22.73 -4.66 -5.61
N ASN A 58 21.88 -3.90 -4.90
CA ASN A 58 20.70 -3.24 -5.46
C ASN A 58 19.64 -4.20 -6.05
N VAL A 59 19.39 -5.33 -5.37
CA VAL A 59 18.32 -6.27 -5.72
C VAL A 59 16.99 -5.80 -5.12
N GLU A 60 15.90 -5.88 -5.88
CA GLU A 60 14.55 -5.57 -5.40
C GLU A 60 13.53 -6.64 -5.82
N ILE A 61 12.59 -6.97 -4.93
CA ILE A 61 11.47 -7.85 -5.23
C ILE A 61 10.32 -6.99 -5.76
N LYS A 62 10.09 -7.05 -7.08
CA LYS A 62 9.06 -6.25 -7.79
C LYS A 62 7.73 -6.97 -7.97
N ARG A 63 7.67 -8.29 -7.75
CA ARG A 63 6.50 -9.13 -8.06
C ARG A 63 6.54 -10.39 -7.21
N PHE A 64 5.46 -10.67 -6.49
CA PHE A 64 5.20 -11.96 -5.89
C PHE A 64 4.17 -12.67 -6.77
N ASP A 65 4.53 -13.80 -7.40
CA ASP A 65 3.62 -14.62 -8.20
C ASP A 65 3.44 -15.96 -7.45
N ALA A 66 2.41 -16.03 -6.61
CA ALA A 66 2.20 -17.15 -5.70
C ALA A 66 1.73 -18.45 -6.41
N LEU A 67 1.36 -18.36 -7.69
CA LEU A 67 0.69 -19.45 -8.42
C LEU A 67 1.62 -20.39 -9.18
N LYS A 68 2.95 -20.23 -9.04
CA LYS A 68 3.94 -21.14 -9.63
C LYS A 68 4.77 -21.83 -8.55
N MET A 69 4.16 -22.76 -7.83
CA MET A 69 4.89 -23.82 -7.16
C MET A 69 4.64 -25.12 -7.92
N VAL A 70 5.54 -25.46 -8.84
CA VAL A 70 5.57 -26.80 -9.46
C VAL A 70 6.86 -27.46 -8.99
N TRP A 71 6.74 -28.57 -8.26
CA TRP A 71 7.89 -29.38 -7.83
C TRP A 71 7.81 -30.78 -8.45
N GLY A 72 8.91 -31.19 -9.09
CA GLY A 72 9.17 -32.58 -9.55
C GLY A 72 8.87 -32.87 -11.03
N LEU A 73 9.67 -33.76 -11.63
CA LEU A 73 9.40 -34.42 -12.91
C LEU A 73 9.24 -35.93 -12.63
N PRO A 74 8.08 -36.54 -12.87
CA PRO A 74 7.91 -37.98 -12.67
C PRO A 74 8.65 -38.78 -13.74
N LYS A 75 9.38 -39.83 -13.35
CA LYS A 75 9.99 -40.79 -14.27
C LYS A 75 9.58 -42.20 -13.88
N GLY A 76 8.44 -42.66 -14.41
CA GLY A 76 7.87 -43.97 -14.06
C GLY A 76 7.22 -43.98 -12.66
N ASN A 77 7.49 -45.00 -11.85
CA ASN A 77 7.00 -45.13 -10.46
C ASN A 77 7.87 -44.39 -9.43
N GLU A 78 8.93 -43.71 -9.86
CA GLU A 78 9.87 -43.02 -9.00
C GLU A 78 9.80 -41.51 -9.23
N CYS A 79 9.88 -40.76 -8.12
CA CYS A 79 9.88 -39.31 -8.10
C CYS A 79 11.17 -38.85 -7.40
N GLU A 80 12.02 -38.15 -8.13
CA GLU A 80 13.20 -37.50 -7.57
C GLU A 80 12.90 -36.01 -7.33
N PHE A 81 13.27 -35.53 -6.15
CA PHE A 81 13.22 -34.12 -5.79
C PHE A 81 14.57 -33.69 -5.23
N GLY A 82 15.08 -32.55 -5.71
CA GLY A 82 16.22 -31.88 -5.11
C GLY A 82 15.77 -31.08 -3.90
N VAL A 83 16.47 -31.24 -2.77
CA VAL A 83 16.28 -30.41 -1.58
C VAL A 83 17.47 -29.48 -1.44
N ASP A 84 17.22 -28.18 -1.57
CA ASP A 84 18.18 -27.16 -1.14
C ASP A 84 18.01 -26.92 0.37
N VAL A 85 18.92 -27.47 1.17
CA VAL A 85 19.00 -27.16 2.60
C VAL A 85 19.90 -25.94 2.77
N ILE A 86 19.29 -24.79 3.03
CA ILE A 86 20.00 -23.53 3.27
C ILE A 86 20.09 -23.34 4.78
N VAL A 87 21.30 -23.44 5.33
CA VAL A 87 21.58 -22.92 6.68
C VAL A 87 21.78 -21.41 6.52
N ALA A 88 20.67 -20.66 6.59
CA ALA A 88 20.74 -19.22 6.51
C ALA A 88 21.43 -18.69 7.79
N PRO A 89 22.39 -17.76 7.68
CA PRO A 89 22.82 -17.00 8.84
C PRO A 89 21.61 -16.29 9.48
N PRO A 90 21.68 -15.92 10.77
CA PRO A 90 20.62 -15.15 11.42
C PRO A 90 20.25 -13.96 10.54
N LEU A 91 18.95 -13.72 10.36
CA LEU A 91 18.46 -12.66 9.50
C LEU A 91 19.05 -11.31 9.93
N THR A 92 20.00 -10.79 9.16
CA THR A 92 20.62 -9.48 9.44
C THR A 92 19.66 -8.35 9.09
N ASN A 93 18.72 -8.61 8.19
CA ASN A 93 17.80 -7.63 7.61
C ASN A 93 16.42 -8.25 7.38
N TRP A 94 15.37 -7.59 7.87
CA TRP A 94 14.00 -7.97 7.53
C TRP A 94 13.05 -6.77 7.42
N GLU A 95 12.01 -6.95 6.62
CA GLU A 95 10.89 -6.03 6.48
C GLU A 95 9.60 -6.74 6.88
N ILE A 96 8.82 -6.10 7.76
CA ILE A 96 7.45 -6.51 8.05
C ILE A 96 6.51 -5.48 7.43
N LEU A 97 5.74 -5.91 6.44
CA LEU A 97 4.56 -5.19 5.99
C LEU A 97 3.35 -5.71 6.79
N SER A 98 2.72 -4.83 7.54
CA SER A 98 1.51 -5.15 8.31
C SER A 98 0.32 -4.34 7.82
N PHE A 99 -0.77 -5.02 7.53
CA PHE A 99 -2.09 -4.42 7.47
C PHE A 99 -2.74 -4.64 8.83
N HIS A 100 -3.37 -3.59 9.39
CA HIS A 100 -4.09 -3.76 10.65
C HIS A 100 -5.29 -4.68 10.39
N ASP A 101 -5.28 -5.86 11.04
CA ASP A 101 -6.37 -6.84 10.96
C ASP A 101 -7.62 -6.37 11.72
N GLU A 102 -7.41 -5.51 12.72
CA GLU A 102 -8.49 -4.86 13.45
C GLU A 102 -9.05 -3.69 12.63
N LYS A 103 -10.37 -3.64 12.55
CA LYS A 103 -11.11 -2.53 11.92
C LYS A 103 -10.62 -1.22 12.51
N LEU A 104 -10.22 -0.28 11.66
CA LEU A 104 -9.74 1.04 12.09
C LEU A 104 -10.75 1.66 13.08
N SER A 105 -10.27 1.99 14.28
CA SER A 105 -11.04 2.75 15.25
C SER A 105 -11.34 4.14 14.69
N TYR A 106 -12.62 4.48 14.56
CA TYR A 106 -13.09 5.76 14.01
C TYR A 106 -12.51 6.09 12.62
N PRO A 107 -12.85 5.30 11.58
CA PRO A 107 -12.25 5.44 10.25
C PRO A 107 -12.70 6.70 9.49
N LYS A 108 -13.64 7.47 10.06
CA LYS A 108 -14.33 8.56 9.38
C LYS A 108 -14.00 9.89 10.05
N VAL A 109 -13.66 10.86 9.21
CA VAL A 109 -13.59 12.27 9.59
C VAL A 109 -14.49 13.07 8.69
N THR A 110 -15.26 13.98 9.28
CA THR A 110 -16.16 14.87 8.56
C THR A 110 -15.71 16.31 8.76
N TRP A 111 -15.88 17.13 7.73
CA TRP A 111 -15.42 18.51 7.70
C TRP A 111 -16.37 19.43 6.96
N SER A 112 -16.70 20.56 7.58
CA SER A 112 -17.50 21.63 6.99
C SER A 112 -16.62 22.76 6.44
N VAL A 113 -16.85 23.12 5.18
CA VAL A 113 -16.25 24.31 4.54
C VAL A 113 -17.33 25.34 4.33
N LYS A 114 -17.37 26.33 5.23
CA LYS A 114 -18.35 27.43 5.22
C LYS A 114 -18.02 28.48 4.16
N ASN A 115 -19.02 29.28 3.80
CA ASN A 115 -18.92 30.39 2.85
C ASN A 115 -18.27 29.95 1.52
N PHE A 116 -18.59 28.75 1.04
CA PHE A 116 -17.94 28.11 -0.11
C PHE A 116 -17.94 29.00 -1.37
N SER A 117 -19.00 29.77 -1.56
CA SER A 117 -19.14 30.65 -2.71
C SER A 117 -18.17 31.82 -2.69
N GLN A 118 -17.72 32.26 -1.51
CA GLN A 118 -16.86 33.45 -1.31
C GLN A 118 -15.37 33.18 -1.52
N TRP A 119 -14.94 31.92 -1.60
CA TRP A 119 -13.54 31.55 -1.81
C TRP A 119 -13.01 32.06 -3.15
N LYS A 120 -11.76 32.53 -3.17
CA LYS A 120 -11.10 33.02 -4.39
C LYS A 120 -10.38 31.91 -5.14
N GLU A 121 -10.18 32.12 -6.44
CA GLU A 121 -9.31 31.28 -7.26
C GLU A 121 -7.88 31.34 -6.68
N ASN A 122 -7.29 30.17 -6.38
CA ASN A 122 -6.01 29.97 -5.67
C ASN A 122 -6.06 29.89 -4.14
N GLU A 123 -7.19 30.16 -3.50
CA GLU A 123 -7.26 29.95 -2.05
C GLU A 123 -7.27 28.45 -1.71
N CYS A 124 -6.44 28.09 -0.73
CA CYS A 124 -6.44 26.78 -0.11
C CYS A 124 -7.16 26.88 1.23
N SER A 125 -7.96 25.87 1.53
CA SER A 125 -8.55 25.71 2.85
C SER A 125 -7.49 25.69 3.95
N LYS A 126 -7.88 26.03 5.18
CA LYS A 126 -7.08 25.67 6.35
C LYS A 126 -6.86 24.15 6.36
N PRO A 127 -5.67 23.65 6.71
CA PRO A 127 -5.41 22.21 6.74
C PRO A 127 -6.30 21.55 7.81
N ASN A 128 -7.08 20.55 7.44
CA ASN A 128 -7.81 19.75 8.41
C ASN A 128 -6.94 18.56 8.82
N ARG A 129 -6.54 18.53 10.10
CA ARG A 129 -5.65 17.52 10.69
C ARG A 129 -6.45 16.51 11.51
N PHE A 130 -6.15 15.23 11.37
CA PHE A 130 -6.80 14.16 12.13
C PHE A 130 -5.90 12.91 12.21
N SER A 131 -6.15 12.04 13.18
CA SER A 131 -5.35 10.84 13.40
C SER A 131 -6.15 9.58 13.14
N ILE A 132 -5.68 8.72 12.22
CA ILE A 132 -6.32 7.45 11.86
C ILE A 132 -5.23 6.42 11.54
N GLY A 133 -5.38 5.19 12.05
CA GLY A 133 -4.43 4.10 11.78
C GLY A 133 -3.05 4.35 12.37
N GLY A 134 -2.97 5.05 13.51
CA GLY A 134 -1.72 5.39 14.19
C GLY A 134 -0.87 6.43 13.46
N ARG A 135 -1.47 7.20 12.55
CA ARG A 135 -0.81 8.24 11.75
C ARG A 135 -1.62 9.51 11.76
N GLU A 136 -0.92 10.65 11.69
CA GLU A 136 -1.55 11.94 11.46
C GLU A 136 -1.65 12.27 9.97
N TRP A 137 -2.83 12.70 9.56
CA TRP A 137 -3.20 13.01 8.19
C TRP A 137 -3.67 14.45 8.07
N VAL A 138 -3.54 15.00 6.86
CA VAL A 138 -4.01 16.34 6.53
C VAL A 138 -4.82 16.30 5.26
N LEU A 139 -6.08 16.69 5.32
CA LEU A 139 -6.92 16.91 4.15
C LEU A 139 -6.88 18.41 3.77
N LYS A 140 -6.46 18.69 2.54
CA LYS A 140 -6.49 20.04 1.97
C LYS A 140 -7.49 20.11 0.82
N LEU A 141 -8.23 21.20 0.81
CA LEU A 141 -9.21 21.55 -0.18
C LEU A 141 -8.75 22.79 -0.95
N PHE A 142 -8.98 22.76 -2.26
CA PHE A 142 -8.91 23.94 -3.10
C PHE A 142 -10.31 24.19 -3.64
N PRO A 143 -11.13 25.01 -2.95
CA PRO A 143 -12.55 25.20 -3.26
C PRO A 143 -12.81 25.64 -4.69
N LYS A 144 -11.89 26.43 -5.27
CA LYS A 144 -11.93 26.85 -6.68
C LYS A 144 -10.89 26.15 -7.55
N GLY A 145 -10.37 25.00 -7.12
CA GLY A 145 -9.48 24.15 -7.90
C GLY A 145 -8.00 24.49 -7.81
N ASN A 146 -7.17 23.50 -8.12
CA ASN A 146 -5.71 23.55 -8.16
C ASN A 146 -5.20 23.36 -9.60
N SER A 147 -4.09 24.02 -9.95
CA SER A 147 -3.39 23.83 -11.24
C SER A 147 -4.33 24.04 -12.44
N ARG A 148 -4.47 23.06 -13.33
CA ARG A 148 -5.32 23.11 -14.54
C ARG A 148 -6.83 23.04 -14.25
N ALA A 149 -7.25 22.95 -12.99
CA ALA A 149 -8.64 22.83 -12.59
C ALA A 149 -9.24 24.13 -12.00
N LYS A 150 -8.43 25.20 -11.93
CA LYS A 150 -8.81 26.51 -11.38
C LYS A 150 -10.11 27.04 -12.00
N GLY A 151 -10.99 27.56 -11.16
CA GLY A 151 -12.29 28.15 -11.52
C GLY A 151 -13.36 27.14 -11.96
N LYS A 152 -13.04 25.85 -12.16
CA LYS A 152 -13.95 24.87 -12.80
C LYS A 152 -14.29 23.67 -11.93
N TYR A 153 -13.36 23.20 -11.11
CA TYR A 153 -13.56 22.03 -10.25
C TYR A 153 -13.04 22.30 -8.83
N LEU A 154 -13.65 21.64 -7.86
CA LEU A 154 -13.06 21.41 -6.55
C LEU A 154 -11.88 20.44 -6.69
N SER A 155 -10.76 20.75 -6.03
CA SER A 155 -9.66 19.80 -5.86
C SER A 155 -9.52 19.40 -4.39
N VAL A 156 -9.22 18.12 -4.15
CA VAL A 156 -9.07 17.56 -2.80
C VAL A 156 -7.82 16.71 -2.77
N PHE A 157 -6.98 16.90 -1.75
CA PHE A 157 -5.72 16.19 -1.58
C PHE A 157 -5.53 15.76 -0.13
N LEU A 158 -5.06 14.53 0.04
CA LEU A 158 -4.68 13.94 1.31
C LEU A 158 -3.16 13.93 1.43
N TYR A 159 -2.65 14.35 2.57
CA TYR A 159 -1.24 14.41 2.92
C TYR A 159 -1.01 13.63 4.21
N LEU A 160 0.21 13.15 4.40
CA LEU A 160 0.70 12.87 5.76
C LEU A 160 0.89 14.21 6.48
N ALA A 161 0.76 14.25 7.79
CA ALA A 161 1.05 15.46 8.54
C ALA A 161 2.55 15.79 8.50
N ASP A 162 2.88 17.08 8.62
CA ASP A 162 4.28 17.54 8.49
C ASP A 162 5.22 16.96 9.57
N ASN A 163 4.67 16.51 10.70
CA ASN A 163 5.39 15.82 11.77
C ASN A 163 5.56 14.30 11.53
N GLU A 164 4.84 13.72 10.56
CA GLU A 164 5.02 12.34 10.11
C GLU A 164 6.15 12.29 9.09
N THR A 165 7.40 12.21 9.60
CA THR A 165 8.56 12.00 8.74
C THR A 165 8.75 10.49 8.55
N LEU A 166 8.45 10.00 7.34
CA LEU A 166 8.76 8.62 6.97
C LEU A 166 10.27 8.43 6.89
N LYS A 167 10.77 7.33 7.46
CA LYS A 167 12.16 6.91 7.21
C LYS A 167 12.35 6.66 5.70
N PRO A 168 13.58 6.78 5.16
CA PRO A 168 13.83 6.63 3.71
C PRO A 168 13.22 5.36 3.09
N ASP A 169 13.19 4.26 3.85
CA ASP A 169 12.66 2.97 3.41
C ASP A 169 11.20 2.73 3.82
N GLU A 170 10.63 3.58 4.67
CA GLU A 170 9.28 3.43 5.19
C GLU A 170 8.22 3.76 4.15
N LYS A 171 7.25 2.86 4.02
CA LYS A 171 6.11 2.96 3.11
C LYS A 171 4.80 2.73 3.84
N ILE A 172 3.81 3.53 3.52
CA ILE A 172 2.46 3.42 4.06
C ILE A 172 1.49 3.28 2.90
N PHE A 173 0.77 2.16 2.83
CA PHE A 173 -0.36 2.02 1.94
C PHE A 173 -1.61 2.56 2.63
N THR A 174 -2.38 3.37 1.89
CA THR A 174 -3.70 3.81 2.32
C THR A 174 -4.75 3.56 1.27
N GLN A 175 -5.92 3.12 1.73
CA GLN A 175 -7.16 3.14 0.96
C GLN A 175 -8.15 4.07 1.65
N VAL A 176 -8.57 5.12 0.94
CA VAL A 176 -9.45 6.16 1.47
C VAL A 176 -10.57 6.43 0.49
N VAL A 177 -11.80 6.54 0.99
CA VAL A 177 -12.95 7.03 0.23
C VAL A 177 -13.25 8.44 0.68
N VAL A 178 -13.08 9.41 -0.21
CA VAL A 178 -13.46 10.80 0.04
C VAL A 178 -14.83 11.04 -0.57
N ARG A 179 -15.72 11.71 0.17
CA ARG A 179 -17.09 12.02 -0.25
C ARG A 179 -17.41 13.50 -0.13
N ILE A 180 -18.09 14.04 -1.12
CA ILE A 180 -18.87 15.27 -0.96
C ILE A 180 -20.28 14.86 -0.54
N LEU A 181 -20.67 15.27 0.66
CA LEU A 181 -21.97 14.95 1.22
C LEU A 181 -23.03 15.87 0.62
N ASN A 182 -24.15 15.27 0.27
CA ASN A 182 -25.33 16.00 -0.16
C ASN A 182 -26.11 16.36 1.11
N PRO A 183 -26.51 17.63 1.31
CA PRO A 183 -27.29 18.06 2.47
C PRO A 183 -28.61 17.29 2.68
N LEU A 184 -29.18 16.70 1.62
CA LEU A 184 -30.40 15.88 1.68
C LEU A 184 -30.15 14.44 2.15
N GLY A 185 -28.92 14.07 2.49
CA GLY A 185 -28.56 12.77 3.07
C GLY A 185 -28.41 11.61 2.07
N SER A 186 -28.71 11.81 0.79
CA SER A 186 -28.58 10.79 -0.26
C SER A 186 -27.75 11.29 -1.45
N ASN A 187 -27.27 10.39 -2.32
CA ASN A 187 -26.53 10.76 -3.55
C ASN A 187 -25.22 11.55 -3.31
N HIS A 188 -24.46 11.15 -2.29
CA HIS A 188 -23.10 11.63 -2.07
C HIS A 188 -22.22 11.29 -3.27
N VAL A 189 -21.28 12.18 -3.61
CA VAL A 189 -20.27 11.88 -4.64
C VAL A 189 -19.04 11.35 -3.94
N ALA A 190 -18.68 10.10 -4.22
CA ALA A 190 -17.52 9.45 -3.64
C ALA A 190 -16.42 9.25 -4.69
N SER A 191 -15.17 9.31 -4.25
CA SER A 191 -14.02 8.86 -5.03
C SER A 191 -13.04 8.15 -4.12
N ARG A 192 -12.51 7.02 -4.59
CA ARG A 192 -11.59 6.17 -3.85
C ARG A 192 -10.14 6.45 -4.26
N LEU A 193 -9.28 6.65 -3.27
CA LEU A 193 -7.85 6.83 -3.41
C LEU A 193 -7.13 5.60 -2.86
N ASN A 194 -6.26 5.00 -3.66
CA ASN A 194 -5.32 3.96 -3.25
C ASN A 194 -3.92 4.49 -3.49
N TYR A 195 -3.09 4.58 -2.45
CA TYR A 195 -1.78 5.19 -2.59
C TYR A 195 -0.73 4.61 -1.64
N TRP A 196 0.50 4.50 -2.13
CA TRP A 196 1.69 4.16 -1.35
C TRP A 196 2.48 5.44 -1.06
N HIS A 197 2.39 5.94 0.17
CA HIS A 197 3.17 7.08 0.65
C HIS A 197 4.63 6.65 0.86
N LYS A 198 5.57 7.44 0.34
CA LYS A 198 7.03 7.20 0.42
C LYS A 198 7.75 8.54 0.57
N GLY A 199 8.66 8.67 1.54
CA GLY A 199 9.75 9.67 1.68
C GLY A 199 9.50 11.18 1.51
N SER A 200 8.42 11.60 0.84
CA SER A 200 8.14 12.97 0.42
C SER A 200 6.62 13.21 0.47
N ASN A 201 6.22 14.26 1.18
CA ASN A 201 4.82 14.58 1.45
C ASN A 201 4.20 15.45 0.35
N PHE A 202 4.16 14.95 -0.88
CA PHE A 202 3.60 15.72 -2.01
C PHE A 202 2.07 15.83 -1.98
N GLY A 203 1.42 15.02 -1.15
CA GLY A 203 -0.03 14.83 -1.12
C GLY A 203 -0.56 14.18 -2.38
N TYR A 204 -1.65 13.45 -2.23
CA TYR A 204 -2.27 12.73 -3.34
C TYR A 204 -3.78 12.87 -3.30
N GLY A 205 -4.40 12.93 -4.46
CA GLY A 205 -5.83 13.16 -4.58
C GLY A 205 -6.22 13.57 -5.98
N TRP A 206 -7.19 14.46 -6.11
CA TRP A 206 -7.83 14.78 -7.37
C TRP A 206 -7.77 16.26 -7.67
N CYS A 207 -7.11 16.62 -8.76
CA CYS A 207 -7.18 17.98 -9.31
C CYS A 207 -8.61 18.33 -9.75
N LYS A 208 -9.39 17.37 -10.25
CA LYS A 208 -10.77 17.58 -10.72
C LYS A 208 -11.73 16.63 -9.99
N PHE A 209 -11.98 16.87 -8.71
CA PHE A 209 -12.84 16.01 -7.89
C PHE A 209 -14.31 16.13 -8.30
N LEU A 210 -14.85 17.36 -8.28
CA LEU A 210 -16.24 17.64 -8.62
C LEU A 210 -16.36 19.04 -9.23
N SER A 211 -17.14 19.20 -10.30
CA SER A 211 -17.32 20.50 -10.95
C SER A 211 -18.01 21.50 -10.01
N LEU A 212 -17.59 22.77 -10.04
CA LEU A 212 -18.18 23.81 -9.21
C LEU A 212 -19.66 24.03 -9.50
N ASP A 213 -20.09 23.87 -10.76
CA ASP A 213 -21.51 24.03 -11.13
C ASP A 213 -22.39 22.99 -10.44
N LYS A 214 -21.95 21.73 -10.42
CA LYS A 214 -22.64 20.66 -9.69
C LYS A 214 -22.64 20.91 -8.19
N ILE A 215 -21.54 21.42 -7.62
CA ILE A 215 -21.48 21.77 -6.19
C ILE A 215 -22.52 22.85 -5.86
N ARG A 216 -22.48 23.97 -6.58
CA ARG A 216 -23.41 25.10 -6.40
C ARG A 216 -24.87 24.70 -6.53
N LYS A 217 -25.17 23.78 -7.44
CA LYS A 217 -26.54 23.32 -7.70
C LYS A 217 -27.07 22.34 -6.64
N THR A 218 -26.22 21.53 -6.01
CA THR A 218 -26.70 20.31 -5.32
C THR A 218 -26.02 20.00 -3.99
N TYR A 219 -24.79 20.46 -3.74
CA TYR A 219 -23.99 19.99 -2.59
C TYR A 219 -23.71 21.08 -1.54
N LEU A 220 -24.15 22.31 -1.77
CA LEU A 220 -24.14 23.36 -0.75
C LEU A 220 -25.43 23.32 0.04
N ASP A 221 -25.33 23.43 1.35
CA ASP A 221 -26.51 23.61 2.20
C ASP A 221 -27.05 25.04 2.13
N LYS A 222 -28.08 25.32 2.94
CA LYS A 222 -28.74 26.63 2.99
C LYS A 222 -27.83 27.74 3.52
N GLU A 223 -26.71 27.39 4.15
CA GLU A 223 -25.73 28.30 4.74
C GLU A 223 -24.45 28.41 3.89
N ASP A 224 -24.51 28.03 2.61
CA ASP A 224 -23.35 28.04 1.69
C ASP A 224 -22.17 27.18 2.22
N THR A 225 -22.48 26.08 2.91
CA THR A 225 -21.49 25.17 3.48
C THR A 225 -21.41 23.88 2.66
N LEU A 226 -20.17 23.50 2.33
CA LEU A 226 -19.85 22.21 1.70
C LEU A 226 -19.40 21.22 2.77
N MET A 227 -20.04 20.05 2.82
CA MET A 227 -19.68 18.97 3.74
C MET A 227 -18.84 17.90 3.03
N ILE A 228 -17.71 17.55 3.64
CA ILE A 228 -16.79 16.53 3.16
C ILE A 228 -16.59 15.46 4.21
N GLU A 229 -16.47 14.22 3.75
CA GLU A 229 -16.11 13.08 4.58
C GLU A 229 -14.89 12.39 3.96
N ALA A 230 -13.95 11.96 4.79
CA ALA A 230 -12.92 11.00 4.41
C ALA A 230 -13.07 9.75 5.29
N GLU A 231 -13.25 8.60 4.65
CA GLU A 231 -13.32 7.29 5.31
C GLU A 231 -12.11 6.45 4.91
N PHE A 232 -11.30 6.09 5.89
CA PHE A 232 -10.16 5.21 5.71
C PHE A 232 -10.62 3.76 5.85
N GLU A 233 -10.35 2.96 4.83
CA GLU A 233 -10.65 1.53 4.85
C GLU A 233 -9.40 0.73 5.22
N VAL A 234 -8.21 1.20 4.82
CA VAL A 234 -6.92 0.54 5.08
C VAL A 234 -5.85 1.57 5.38
N VAL A 235 -5.06 1.30 6.42
CA VAL A 235 -3.76 1.95 6.68
C VAL A 235 -2.76 0.85 7.02
N SER A 236 -1.73 0.69 6.18
CA SER A 236 -0.64 -0.26 6.45
C SER A 236 0.49 0.39 7.24
N ALA A 237 1.35 -0.43 7.83
CA ALA A 237 2.61 0.00 8.39
C ALA A 237 3.73 -0.91 7.87
N THR A 238 4.87 -0.34 7.50
CA THR A 238 6.09 -1.10 7.24
C THR A 238 7.07 -0.86 8.38
N LYS A 239 7.61 -1.93 8.95
CA LYS A 239 8.67 -1.88 9.96
C LYS A 239 9.92 -2.54 9.40
N PHE A 240 11.03 -1.83 9.52
CA PHE A 240 12.35 -2.30 9.09
C PHE A 240 13.22 -2.52 10.32
N SER A 241 13.92 -3.65 10.33
CA SER A 241 14.96 -3.90 11.32
C SER A 241 16.25 -4.34 10.64
N THR A 242 17.34 -3.77 11.13
CA THR A 242 18.73 -4.15 10.84
C THR A 242 19.30 -4.61 12.16
N ILE A 243 19.74 -5.87 12.25
CA ILE A 243 20.60 -6.29 13.35
C ILE A 243 21.98 -5.68 13.04
N ILE A 244 22.37 -4.68 13.84
CA ILE A 244 23.70 -4.05 13.80
C ILE A 244 24.66 -4.94 14.60
#